data_AF-A0A914QI41-F1
#
_entry.id   AF-A0A914QI41-F1
#
_cell.length_a   1.000
_cell.length_b   1.000
_cell.length_c   1.000
_cell.angle_alpha   90.00
_cell.angle_beta   90.00
_cell.angle_gamma   90.00
#
_symmetry.space_group_name_H-M   'P 1'
#
loop_
_entity.id
_entity.type
_entity.pdbx_description
1 polymer ?
#
loop_
_entity_poly.entity_id
_entity_poly.type
_entity_poly.pdbx_seq_one_letter_code
_entity_poly.pdbx_strand_id
1 'polypeptide(L)'
;MRVETLCIFAFVAFVFADDDPVTCGSAVKLINAQSKVRLHSHDVKYGSGSGQQSITGRDESDDVNSHWQILGANKDKCSRGTPVKCGDNIRLLHVTTKCLLHSHDFPGPLTKNYQVSLIFFLTVL
;
A
#
# COMPACT_ATOMS: atom_id res chain seq x y z
N MET A 1 36.95 -6.09 52.56
CA MET A 1 37.25 -5.08 51.54
C MET A 1 37.00 -5.71 50.17
N ARG A 2 36.03 -5.15 49.44
CA ARG A 2 35.64 -5.32 48.02
C ARG A 2 35.59 -6.73 47.42
N VAL A 3 34.37 -7.27 47.36
CA VAL A 3 33.96 -8.28 46.38
C VAL A 3 33.48 -7.51 45.16
N GLU A 4 34.29 -7.45 44.10
CA GLU A 4 33.89 -6.87 42.82
C GLU A 4 33.25 -7.98 41.97
N THR A 5 31.91 -8.07 42.01
CA THR A 5 31.13 -8.94 41.14
C THR A 5 31.15 -8.38 39.73
N LEU A 6 32.02 -8.91 38.88
CA LEU A 6 32.07 -8.61 37.45
C LEU A 6 30.92 -9.35 36.73
N CYS A 7 29.70 -8.79 36.79
CA CYS A 7 28.61 -9.19 35.89
C CYS A 7 28.91 -8.66 34.48
N ILE A 8 29.61 -9.46 33.67
CA ILE A 8 29.63 -9.26 32.22
C ILE A 8 28.24 -9.65 31.70
N PHE A 9 27.30 -8.71 31.71
CA PHE A 9 26.10 -8.79 30.90
C PHE A 9 26.56 -8.67 29.45
N ALA A 10 26.78 -9.81 28.79
CA ALA A 10 26.81 -9.87 27.34
C ALA A 10 25.42 -9.45 26.85
N PHE A 11 25.29 -8.16 26.49
CA PHE A 11 24.13 -7.62 25.81
C PHE A 11 24.10 -8.24 24.41
N VAL A 12 23.55 -9.44 24.31
CA VAL A 12 23.13 -9.97 23.01
C VAL A 12 21.89 -9.17 22.65
N ALA A 13 22.08 -8.09 21.90
CA ALA A 13 20.98 -7.41 21.24
C ALA A 13 20.43 -8.36 20.17
N PHE A 14 19.46 -9.19 20.55
CA PHE A 14 18.55 -9.78 19.57
C PHE A 14 17.70 -8.63 19.04
N VAL A 15 18.06 -8.15 17.85
CA VAL A 15 17.15 -7.33 17.05
C VAL A 15 16.06 -8.28 16.57
N PHE A 16 14.95 -8.35 17.30
CA PHE A 16 13.72 -8.91 16.76
C PHE A 16 13.19 -7.87 15.78
N ALA A 17 13.52 -8.03 14.50
CA ALA A 17 12.67 -7.48 13.46
C ALA A 17 11.41 -8.34 13.48
N ASP A 18 10.28 -7.79 13.94
CA ASP A 18 8.97 -8.36 13.64
C ASP A 18 8.78 -8.23 12.13
N ASP A 19 9.32 -9.18 11.36
CA ASP A 19 9.11 -9.34 9.93
C ASP A 19 7.74 -10.03 9.73
N ASP A 20 6.71 -9.44 10.32
CA ASP A 20 5.34 -9.89 10.13
C ASP A 20 4.99 -9.74 8.65
N PRO A 21 4.62 -10.84 7.97
CA PRO A 21 4.38 -10.78 6.54
C PRO A 21 3.14 -9.93 6.26
N VAL A 22 3.20 -9.19 5.16
CA VAL A 22 2.00 -8.56 4.60
C VAL A 22 1.04 -9.67 4.16
N THR A 23 -0.20 -9.62 4.63
CA THR A 23 -1.20 -10.67 4.36
C THR A 23 -2.36 -10.17 3.49
N CYS A 24 -2.96 -11.09 2.75
CA CYS A 24 -4.20 -10.84 2.05
C CYS A 24 -5.30 -10.36 3.01
N GLY A 25 -6.05 -9.33 2.59
CA GLY A 25 -7.10 -8.69 3.35
C GLY A 25 -6.61 -7.68 4.38
N SER A 26 -5.30 -7.52 4.59
CA SER A 26 -4.74 -6.46 5.43
C SER A 26 -5.02 -5.07 4.86
N ALA A 27 -5.20 -4.10 5.77
CA ALA A 27 -5.28 -2.68 5.43
C ALA A 27 -3.91 -2.05 5.66
N VAL A 28 -3.38 -1.39 4.63
CA VAL A 28 -2.02 -0.84 4.60
C VAL A 28 -2.02 0.60 4.11
N LYS A 29 -0.95 1.35 4.44
CA LYS A 29 -0.63 2.64 3.80
C LYS A 29 0.68 2.48 3.04
N LEU A 30 0.69 2.86 1.78
CA LEU A 30 1.87 2.77 0.91
C LEU A 30 2.62 4.10 0.97
N ILE A 31 3.87 4.09 1.44
CA ILE A 31 4.69 5.29 1.58
C ILE A 31 5.78 5.28 0.50
N ASN A 32 5.91 6.37 -0.23
CA ASN A 32 7.06 6.56 -1.11
C ASN A 32 8.34 6.73 -0.27
N ALA A 33 9.35 5.87 -0.47
CA ALA A 33 10.55 5.87 0.34
C ALA A 33 11.37 7.18 0.28
N GLN A 34 11.33 7.90 -0.86
CA GLN A 34 12.09 9.13 -1.07
C GLN A 34 11.34 10.36 -0.56
N SER A 35 10.10 10.58 -1.03
CA SER A 35 9.33 11.78 -0.71
C SER A 35 8.50 11.66 0.57
N LYS A 36 8.40 10.47 1.15
CA LYS A 36 7.63 10.16 2.38
C LYS A 36 6.13 10.44 2.29
N VAL A 37 5.60 10.72 1.10
CA VAL A 37 4.16 10.86 0.86
C VAL A 37 3.49 9.49 0.75
N ARG A 38 2.23 9.42 1.18
CA ARG A 38 1.37 8.25 1.16
C ARG A 38 0.49 8.23 -0.07
N LEU A 39 0.32 7.05 -0.65
CA LEU A 39 -0.66 6.84 -1.71
C LEU A 39 -2.06 7.19 -1.19
N HIS A 40 -2.74 8.10 -1.88
CA HIS A 40 -3.98 8.69 -1.42
C HIS A 40 -4.99 8.77 -2.59
N SER A 41 -6.28 8.68 -2.27
CA SER A 41 -7.34 8.98 -3.22
C SER A 41 -8.60 9.50 -2.55
N HIS A 42 -9.44 10.21 -3.28
CA HIS A 42 -10.68 10.81 -2.80
C HIS A 42 -11.66 10.98 -3.96
N ASP A 43 -12.90 11.42 -3.70
CA ASP A 43 -13.94 11.57 -4.73
C ASP A 43 -13.74 12.79 -5.64
N VAL A 44 -12.56 12.86 -6.28
CA VAL A 44 -12.23 13.81 -7.34
C VAL A 44 -11.64 13.04 -8.50
N LYS A 45 -12.15 13.34 -9.69
CA LYS A 45 -11.77 12.70 -10.96
C LYS A 45 -10.79 13.59 -11.72
N TYR A 46 -9.98 12.98 -12.59
CA TYR A 46 -9.17 13.75 -13.52
C TYR A 46 -10.08 14.51 -14.51
N GLY A 47 -9.76 15.78 -14.77
CA GLY A 47 -10.47 16.61 -15.75
C GLY A 47 -10.08 16.36 -17.21
N SER A 48 -9.16 15.43 -17.45
CA SER A 48 -8.64 15.03 -18.76
C SER A 48 -8.19 13.57 -18.74
N GLY A 49 -7.81 13.02 -19.89
CA GLY A 49 -7.46 11.61 -20.02
C GLY A 49 -8.67 10.70 -19.80
N SER A 50 -8.56 9.74 -18.88
CA SER A 50 -9.59 8.73 -18.62
C SER A 50 -10.85 9.22 -17.91
N GLY A 51 -10.82 10.41 -17.28
CA GLY A 51 -11.93 10.88 -16.42
C GLY A 51 -12.17 10.03 -15.17
N GLN A 52 -11.26 9.11 -14.86
CA GLN A 52 -11.34 8.24 -13.69
C GLN A 52 -10.92 8.95 -12.40
N GLN A 53 -11.20 8.32 -11.26
CA GLN A 53 -10.88 8.86 -9.95
C GLN A 53 -9.35 9.04 -9.81
N SER A 54 -8.96 10.20 -9.26
CA SER A 54 -7.57 10.61 -9.15
C SER A 54 -6.83 9.88 -8.03
N ILE A 55 -5.51 9.78 -8.20
CA ILE A 55 -4.59 9.21 -7.22
C ILE A 55 -3.47 10.22 -7.00
N THR A 56 -3.17 10.51 -5.75
CA THR A 56 -2.17 11.50 -5.37
C THR A 56 -1.25 10.97 -4.27
N GLY A 57 -0.21 11.73 -3.95
CA GLY A 57 0.60 11.54 -2.75
C GLY A 57 0.22 12.58 -1.70
N ARG A 58 -0.03 12.15 -0.46
CA ARG A 58 -0.32 13.04 0.68
C ARG A 58 0.71 12.86 1.80
N ASP A 59 1.13 13.95 2.42
CA ASP A 59 2.07 13.96 3.56
C ASP A 59 1.43 13.57 4.90
N GLU A 60 0.15 13.91 5.12
CA GLU A 60 -0.56 13.58 6.37
C GLU A 60 -0.59 12.07 6.66
N SER A 61 -0.27 11.72 7.90
CA SER A 61 -0.07 10.33 8.31
C SER A 61 -1.33 9.58 8.67
N ASP A 62 -2.33 10.27 9.19
CA ASP A 62 -3.55 9.74 9.82
C ASP A 62 -4.77 9.79 8.90
N ASP A 63 -4.59 10.20 7.65
CA ASP A 63 -5.66 10.23 6.66
C ASP A 63 -6.30 8.85 6.44
N VAL A 64 -7.63 8.82 6.51
CA VAL A 64 -8.45 7.65 6.19
C VAL A 64 -8.35 7.30 4.71
N ASN A 65 -8.24 8.30 3.84
CA ASN A 65 -8.14 8.19 2.38
C ASN A 65 -6.76 7.74 1.88
N SER A 66 -5.86 7.39 2.80
CA SER A 66 -4.58 6.74 2.49
C SER A 66 -4.58 5.24 2.82
N HIS A 67 -5.73 4.67 3.22
CA HIS A 67 -5.84 3.23 3.48
C HIS A 67 -6.20 2.45 2.22
N TRP A 68 -5.44 1.37 2.00
CA TRP A 68 -5.61 0.44 0.90
C TRP A 68 -5.74 -0.98 1.45
N GLN A 69 -6.68 -1.75 0.92
CA GLN A 69 -6.83 -3.15 1.26
C GLN A 69 -6.18 -4.03 0.19
N ILE A 70 -5.40 -5.01 0.64
CA ILE A 70 -4.77 -5.99 -0.26
C ILE A 70 -5.75 -7.09 -0.61
N LEU A 71 -5.96 -7.29 -1.91
CA LEU A 71 -6.76 -8.36 -2.47
C LEU A 71 -5.90 -9.24 -3.38
N GLY A 72 -6.34 -10.48 -3.61
CA GLY A 72 -5.67 -11.42 -4.51
C GLY A 72 -5.78 -10.99 -5.96
N ALA A 73 -5.03 -11.66 -6.84
CA ALA A 73 -5.07 -11.44 -8.28
C ALA A 73 -6.49 -11.56 -8.87
N ASN A 74 -6.69 -11.05 -10.09
CA ASN A 74 -7.97 -11.20 -10.78
C ASN A 74 -8.34 -12.69 -10.92
N LYS A 75 -9.59 -13.02 -10.55
CA LYS A 75 -10.15 -14.40 -10.52
C LYS A 75 -9.64 -15.30 -9.38
N ASP A 76 -8.57 -14.93 -8.69
CA ASP A 76 -8.06 -15.66 -7.53
C ASP A 76 -8.61 -15.09 -6.22
N LYS A 77 -9.23 -15.95 -5.42
CA LYS A 77 -9.61 -15.63 -4.04
C LYS A 77 -8.42 -15.96 -3.14
N CYS A 78 -7.77 -14.94 -2.59
CA CYS A 78 -6.85 -15.16 -1.48
C CYS A 78 -7.61 -15.15 -0.15
N SER A 79 -7.28 -16.09 0.72
CA SER A 79 -7.85 -16.15 2.07
C SER A 79 -7.24 -15.06 2.93
N ARG A 80 -8.07 -14.43 3.78
CA ARG A 80 -7.59 -13.43 4.73
C ARG A 80 -6.50 -14.04 5.63
N GLY A 81 -5.41 -13.31 5.83
CA GLY A 81 -4.29 -13.78 6.64
C GLY A 81 -3.27 -14.64 5.88
N THR A 82 -3.53 -15.01 4.61
CA THR A 82 -2.52 -15.66 3.78
C THR A 82 -1.38 -14.68 3.48
N PRO A 83 -0.11 -15.03 3.79
CA PRO A 83 1.05 -14.20 3.44
C PRO A 83 1.14 -13.95 1.93
N VAL A 84 1.36 -12.70 1.55
CA VAL A 84 1.63 -12.30 0.17
C VAL A 84 3.12 -12.46 -0.08
N LYS A 85 3.49 -13.19 -1.12
CA LYS A 85 4.89 -13.43 -1.47
C LYS A 85 5.37 -12.38 -2.46
N CYS A 86 6.69 -12.16 -2.46
CA CYS A 86 7.31 -11.35 -3.49
C CYS A 86 7.08 -12.00 -4.87
N GLY A 87 6.64 -11.20 -5.85
CA GLY A 87 6.30 -11.66 -7.19
C GLY A 87 4.83 -12.06 -7.37
N ASP A 88 4.04 -12.14 -6.29
CA ASP A 88 2.61 -12.39 -6.41
C ASP A 88 1.88 -11.19 -7.02
N ASN A 89 0.92 -11.48 -7.90
CA ASN A 89 0.02 -10.46 -8.41
C ASN A 89 -1.06 -10.16 -7.35
N ILE A 90 -1.18 -8.89 -6.99
CA ILE A 90 -2.19 -8.41 -6.03
C ILE A 90 -3.01 -7.28 -6.64
N ARG A 91 -4.12 -6.97 -5.98
CA ARG A 91 -4.92 -5.78 -6.25
C ARG A 91 -5.00 -4.92 -4.99
N LEU A 92 -5.00 -3.60 -5.18
CA LEU A 92 -5.11 -2.64 -4.10
C LEU A 92 -6.47 -1.95 -4.19
N LEU A 93 -7.31 -2.17 -3.19
CA LEU A 93 -8.63 -1.54 -3.07
C LEU A 93 -8.54 -0.32 -2.18
N HIS A 94 -8.90 0.85 -2.69
CA HIS A 94 -9.02 2.04 -1.86
C HIS A 94 -10.18 1.85 -0.86
N VAL A 95 -9.90 1.92 0.44
CA VAL A 95 -10.86 1.49 1.48
C VAL A 95 -12.10 2.37 1.50
N THR A 96 -11.96 3.69 1.30
CA THR A 96 -13.09 4.63 1.35
C THR A 96 -13.98 4.50 0.12
N THR A 97 -13.40 4.54 -1.08
CA THR A 97 -14.18 4.65 -2.34
C THR A 97 -14.53 3.31 -2.94
N LYS A 98 -13.93 2.20 -2.44
CA LYS A 98 -14.09 0.84 -2.97
C LYS A 98 -13.67 0.71 -4.45
N CYS A 99 -12.83 1.62 -4.94
CA CYS A 99 -12.24 1.55 -6.26
C CYS A 99 -10.89 0.83 -6.22
N LEU A 100 -10.50 0.20 -7.33
CA LEU A 100 -9.22 -0.51 -7.45
C LEU A 100 -8.14 0.38 -8.06
N LEU A 101 -6.93 0.26 -7.54
CA LEU A 101 -5.72 0.80 -8.18
C LEU A 101 -5.61 0.27 -9.60
N HIS A 102 -5.54 1.19 -10.56
CA HIS A 102 -5.55 0.87 -11.96
C HIS A 102 -4.50 1.71 -12.72
N SER A 103 -3.99 1.12 -13.77
CA SER A 103 -3.15 1.81 -14.75
C SER A 103 -3.64 1.41 -16.13
N HIS A 104 -3.59 2.35 -17.07
CA HIS A 104 -3.94 2.14 -18.46
C HIS A 104 -3.01 2.96 -19.35
N ASP A 105 -3.07 2.71 -20.65
CA ASP A 105 -2.25 3.41 -21.65
C ASP A 105 -2.84 4.78 -22.00
N PHE A 106 -2.96 5.66 -20.99
CA PHE A 106 -3.20 7.08 -21.19
C PHE A 106 -2.00 7.89 -20.70
N PRO A 107 -1.61 8.97 -21.41
CA PRO A 107 -0.61 9.89 -20.91
C PRO A 107 -1.08 10.52 -19.60
N GLY A 108 -0.16 10.60 -18.64
CA GLY A 108 -0.39 11.20 -17.34
C GLY A 108 -0.82 12.67 -17.46
N PRO A 109 -1.61 13.18 -16.51
CA PRO A 109 -2.17 14.53 -16.59
C PRO A 109 -1.10 15.63 -16.50
N LEU A 110 0.05 15.34 -15.89
CA LEU A 110 1.13 16.32 -15.64
C LEU A 110 2.48 15.91 -16.25
N THR A 111 2.68 14.63 -16.55
CA THR A 111 3.92 14.13 -17.17
C THR A 111 3.56 13.22 -18.34
N LYS A 112 4.39 13.19 -19.40
CA LYS A 112 4.19 12.30 -20.56
C LYS A 112 4.38 10.79 -20.26
N ASN A 113 4.48 10.41 -18.98
CA ASN A 113 4.54 9.02 -18.54
C ASN A 113 3.14 8.43 -18.38
N TYR A 114 3.02 7.12 -18.10
CA TYR A 114 1.73 6.45 -17.92
C TYR A 114 0.88 7.03 -16.78
N GLN A 115 -0.42 7.19 -17.02
CA GLN A 115 -1.38 7.62 -16.02
C GLN A 115 -1.71 6.47 -15.04
N VAL A 116 -1.56 6.74 -13.74
CA VAL A 116 -2.08 5.87 -12.67
C VAL A 116 -3.41 6.47 -12.17
N SER A 117 -4.50 5.69 -12.23
CA SER A 117 -5.88 6.11 -11.94
C SER A 117 -6.63 5.08 -11.09
N LEU A 118 -7.80 5.42 -10.55
CA LEU A 118 -8.69 4.43 -9.91
C LEU A 118 -9.84 4.04 -10.84
N ILE A 119 -10.00 2.73 -11.05
CA ILE A 119 -11.17 2.19 -11.75
C ILE A 119 -12.16 1.60 -10.74
N PHE A 120 -13.44 1.99 -10.87
CA PHE A 120 -14.55 1.28 -10.26
C PHE A 120 -14.91 0.14 -11.21
N PHE A 121 -14.52 -1.10 -10.91
CA PHE A 121 -14.96 -2.25 -11.71
C PHE A 121 -16.33 -2.69 -11.20
N LEU A 122 -17.40 -2.27 -11.88
CA LEU A 122 -18.66 -3.00 -11.84
C LEU A 122 -18.63 -4.06 -12.95
N THR A 123 -18.29 -5.28 -12.55
CA THR A 123 -18.55 -6.57 -13.20
C THR A 123 -17.66 -7.04 -14.37
N VAL A 124 -17.25 -8.29 -14.19
CA VAL A 124 -16.81 -9.34 -15.12
C VAL A 124 -17.36 -9.20 -16.55
N LEU A 125 -16.45 -9.15 -17.53
CA LEU A 125 -16.37 -10.00 -18.73
C LEU A 125 -14.89 -10.11 -19.13
#